data_AF-K1TYN3-F1
#
_entry.id   AF-K1TYN3-F1
#
_cell.length_a   1.000
_cell.length_b   1.000
_cell.length_c   1.000
_cell.angle_alpha   90.00
_cell.angle_beta   90.00
_cell.angle_gamma   90.00
#
_symmetry.space_group_name_H-M   'P 1'
#
loop_
_entity.id
_entity.type
_entity.pdbx_description
1 polymer ?
#
loop_
_entity_poly.entity_id
_entity_poly.type
_entity_poly.pdbx_seq_one_letter_code
_entity_poly.pdbx_strand_id
1 'polypeptide(L)'
;PLRLPLLPFQRSLDNFYAKQHPDGFICREIRADGSDCFERYDPTSTGPDLLPWVELAYYRQFGDIERLHRVFPALCAYAKWWRLNRTWPDGTYWSSGWGTGMDNMPRVKPEYNPIFSHGHMVWLDTNLQQMLVDESLLQIGFYIERWQEIEWLEDEMKHLKRYVNEHLWDEQTGFLHDRYGDGSLCPTKGIGAYWALQTDALDGERLDRLVAHLSDTTEF
;
A
#
# COMPACT_ATOMS: atom_id res chain seq x y z
N PRO A 1 0.10 -23.68 -31.90
CA PRO A 1 -0.15 -22.48 -31.07
C PRO A 1 1.16 -21.69 -30.86
N LEU A 2 1.31 -20.54 -31.51
CA LEU A 2 2.40 -19.61 -31.21
C LEU A 2 2.22 -19.15 -29.75
N ARG A 3 3.14 -19.56 -28.86
CA ARG A 3 3.32 -18.87 -27.58
C ARG A 3 3.84 -17.49 -27.94
N LEU A 4 3.06 -16.46 -27.64
CA LEU A 4 3.56 -15.09 -27.63
C LEU A 4 4.85 -15.08 -26.78
N PRO A 5 5.95 -14.47 -27.27
CA PRO A 5 7.15 -14.34 -26.45
C PRO A 5 6.77 -13.60 -25.17
N LEU A 6 7.01 -14.25 -24.03
CA LEU A 6 6.77 -13.67 -22.72
C LEU A 6 7.67 -12.43 -22.59
N LEU A 7 7.09 -11.24 -22.70
CA LEU A 7 7.80 -10.01 -22.37
C LEU A 7 8.18 -10.09 -20.88
N PRO A 8 9.47 -9.94 -20.51
CA PRO A 8 9.90 -10.01 -19.12
C PRO A 8 9.55 -8.70 -18.41
N PHE A 9 8.26 -8.35 -18.38
CA PHE A 9 7.73 -7.10 -17.84
C PHE A 9 8.20 -6.87 -16.40
N GLN A 10 8.32 -7.94 -15.61
CA GLN A 10 8.81 -7.87 -14.23
C GLN A 10 10.19 -7.17 -14.11
N ARG A 11 11.05 -7.27 -15.12
CA ARG A 11 12.36 -6.60 -15.15
C ARG A 11 12.26 -5.07 -15.21
N SER A 12 11.09 -4.50 -15.54
CA SER A 12 10.89 -3.05 -15.44
C SER A 12 11.03 -2.56 -14.00
N LEU A 13 10.78 -3.43 -13.01
CA LEU A 13 10.96 -3.09 -11.59
C LEU A 13 12.43 -3.06 -11.15
N ASP A 14 13.33 -3.69 -11.92
CA ASP A 14 14.75 -3.77 -11.56
C ASP A 14 15.40 -2.38 -11.48
N ASN A 15 14.89 -1.41 -12.23
CA ASN A 15 15.34 -0.01 -12.15
C ASN A 15 15.07 0.61 -10.78
N PHE A 16 13.91 0.30 -10.16
CA PHE A 16 13.58 0.79 -8.82
C PHE A 16 14.50 0.18 -7.78
N TYR A 17 14.74 -1.14 -7.84
CA TYR A 17 15.65 -1.81 -6.90
C TYR A 17 17.10 -1.35 -7.07
N ALA A 18 17.56 -1.18 -8.30
CA ALA A 18 18.92 -0.72 -8.59
C ALA A 18 19.18 0.75 -8.18
N LYS A 19 18.11 1.53 -8.01
CA LYS A 19 18.15 2.94 -7.59
C LYS A 19 17.64 3.15 -6.16
N GLN A 20 17.40 2.08 -5.42
CA GLN A 20 17.09 2.18 -4.00
C GLN A 20 18.26 2.86 -3.26
N HIS A 21 17.91 3.81 -2.40
CA HIS A 21 18.88 4.54 -1.59
C HIS A 21 19.35 3.70 -0.41
N PRO A 22 20.51 4.03 0.20
CA PRO A 22 21.06 3.24 1.32
C PRO A 22 20.15 3.10 2.55
N ASP A 23 19.18 4.00 2.74
CA ASP A 23 18.19 3.96 3.83
C ASP A 23 16.91 3.22 3.45
N GLY A 24 16.83 2.64 2.25
CA GLY A 24 15.68 1.89 1.76
C GLY A 24 14.71 2.69 0.89
N PHE A 25 14.86 4.02 0.78
CA PHE A 25 13.99 4.84 -0.05
C PHE A 25 14.04 4.42 -1.53
N ILE A 26 12.87 4.35 -2.16
CA ILE A 26 12.69 4.21 -3.60
C ILE A 26 11.83 5.37 -4.08
N CYS A 27 12.37 6.19 -4.97
CA CYS A 27 11.63 7.30 -5.58
C CYS A 27 10.54 6.74 -6.51
N ARG A 28 9.36 7.36 -6.48
CA ARG A 28 8.22 6.99 -7.35
C ARG A 28 8.51 7.14 -8.84
N GLU A 29 9.43 8.04 -9.18
CA GLU A 29 9.78 8.35 -10.56
C GLU A 29 11.27 8.62 -10.65
N ILE A 30 11.95 7.84 -11.49
CA ILE A 30 13.38 7.94 -11.74
C ILE A 30 13.55 8.45 -13.18
N ARG A 31 14.31 9.53 -13.34
CA ARG A 31 14.59 10.11 -14.66
C ARG A 31 15.49 9.21 -15.49
N ALA A 32 15.56 9.46 -16.80
CA ALA A 32 16.39 8.69 -17.72
C ALA A 32 17.90 8.70 -17.36
N ASP A 33 18.39 9.73 -16.69
CA ASP A 33 19.76 9.82 -16.17
C ASP A 33 19.96 9.09 -14.83
N GLY A 34 18.89 8.53 -14.27
CA GLY A 34 18.89 7.80 -13.01
C GLY A 34 18.83 8.68 -11.77
N SER A 35 18.51 9.98 -11.90
CA SER A 35 18.21 10.89 -10.79
C SER A 35 16.74 10.79 -10.34
N ASP A 36 16.50 11.05 -9.06
CA ASP A 36 15.16 11.08 -8.48
C ASP A 36 14.35 12.26 -9.01
N CYS A 37 13.10 12.03 -9.41
CA CYS A 37 12.22 13.11 -9.80
C CYS A 37 11.71 13.94 -8.60
N PHE A 38 11.66 13.32 -7.43
CA PHE A 38 11.10 13.88 -6.20
C PHE A 38 12.13 13.84 -5.06
N GLU A 39 12.07 14.83 -4.18
CA GLU A 39 12.90 14.85 -2.98
C GLU A 39 12.42 13.79 -2.00
N ARG A 40 13.37 13.12 -1.32
CA ARG A 40 13.14 11.87 -0.58
C ARG A 40 12.00 11.93 0.43
N TYR A 41 11.91 13.02 1.18
CA TYR A 41 10.97 13.14 2.30
C TYR A 41 9.68 13.89 1.94
N ASP A 42 9.51 14.28 0.68
CA ASP A 42 8.25 14.92 0.26
C ASP A 42 7.08 13.93 0.42
N PRO A 43 5.86 14.40 0.79
CA PRO A 43 4.66 13.55 0.83
C PRO A 43 4.38 12.80 -0.48
N THR A 44 4.89 13.33 -1.60
CA THR A 44 4.69 12.78 -2.95
C THR A 44 5.91 12.02 -3.47
N SER A 45 6.90 11.69 -2.63
CA SER A 45 8.17 11.10 -3.08
C SER A 45 8.10 9.61 -3.41
N THR A 46 7.07 8.93 -2.90
CA THR A 46 6.79 7.51 -3.09
C THR A 46 5.44 7.34 -3.80
N GLY A 47 5.29 6.29 -4.60
CA GLY A 47 3.97 5.79 -5.01
C GLY A 47 3.51 4.73 -4.00
N PRO A 48 2.36 4.06 -4.20
CA PRO A 48 1.95 2.94 -3.36
C PRO A 48 3.04 1.86 -3.28
N ASP A 49 3.37 1.35 -2.10
CA ASP A 49 4.39 0.30 -1.93
C ASP A 49 3.90 -1.09 -2.37
N LEU A 50 3.41 -1.23 -3.60
CA LEU A 50 2.85 -2.51 -4.07
C LEU A 50 3.93 -3.49 -4.57
N LEU A 51 5.22 -3.16 -4.44
CA LEU A 51 6.31 -3.96 -5.01
C LEU A 51 6.33 -5.40 -4.47
N PRO A 52 6.16 -5.66 -3.16
CA PRO A 52 6.14 -7.05 -2.65
C PRO A 52 4.97 -7.87 -3.19
N TRP A 53 3.78 -7.27 -3.30
CA TRP A 53 2.61 -7.93 -3.86
C TRP A 53 2.81 -8.30 -5.33
N VAL A 54 3.38 -7.39 -6.13
CA VAL A 54 3.67 -7.65 -7.55
C VAL A 54 4.72 -8.75 -7.72
N GLU A 55 5.77 -8.77 -6.89
CA GLU A 55 6.79 -9.83 -6.91
C GLU A 55 6.21 -11.20 -6.51
N LEU A 56 5.36 -11.24 -5.48
CA LEU A 56 4.68 -12.46 -5.07
C LEU A 56 3.72 -12.98 -6.16
N ALA A 57 2.95 -12.09 -6.79
CA ALA A 57 2.06 -12.45 -7.90
C ALA A 57 2.83 -13.03 -9.09
N TYR A 58 3.96 -12.42 -9.45
CA TYR A 58 4.85 -12.93 -10.50
C TYR A 58 5.41 -14.32 -10.13
N TYR A 59 5.89 -14.50 -8.90
CA TYR A 59 6.38 -15.80 -8.43
C TYR A 59 5.29 -16.88 -8.50
N ARG A 60 4.06 -16.60 -8.04
CA ARG A 60 2.95 -17.56 -8.11
C ARG A 60 2.64 -18.00 -9.54
N GLN A 61 2.82 -17.11 -10.51
CA GLN A 61 2.56 -17.39 -11.93
C GLN A 61 3.71 -18.17 -12.60
N PHE A 62 4.96 -17.87 -12.26
CA PHE A 62 6.14 -18.34 -13.03
C PHE A 62 7.14 -19.20 -12.24
N GLY A 63 7.03 -19.26 -10.91
CA GLY A 63 7.89 -20.06 -10.04
C GLY A 63 9.33 -19.57 -9.93
N ASP A 64 9.62 -18.31 -10.26
CA ASP A 64 10.97 -17.73 -10.26
C ASP A 64 11.45 -17.41 -8.83
N ILE A 65 11.81 -18.46 -8.07
CA ILE A 65 12.29 -18.35 -6.68
C ILE A 65 13.59 -17.54 -6.57
N GLU A 66 14.47 -17.63 -7.58
CA GLU A 66 15.74 -16.90 -7.64
C GLU A 66 15.52 -15.39 -7.71
N ARG A 67 14.44 -14.95 -8.37
CA ARG A 67 14.04 -13.55 -8.33
C ARG A 67 13.67 -13.12 -6.92
N LEU A 68 12.86 -13.89 -6.20
CA LEU A 68 12.48 -13.57 -4.82
C LEU A 68 13.71 -13.41 -3.93
N HIS A 69 14.66 -14.35 -3.96
CA HIS A 69 15.92 -14.23 -3.19
C HIS A 69 16.67 -12.93 -3.51
N ARG A 70 16.71 -12.54 -4.78
CA ARG A 70 17.44 -11.36 -5.26
C ARG A 70 16.80 -10.04 -4.82
N VAL A 71 15.48 -9.92 -4.92
CA VAL A 71 14.77 -8.65 -4.64
C VAL A 71 14.38 -8.50 -3.18
N PHE A 72 14.27 -9.60 -2.41
CA PHE A 72 13.80 -9.57 -1.02
C PHE A 72 14.50 -8.54 -0.12
N PRO A 73 15.84 -8.40 -0.11
CA PRO A 73 16.49 -7.37 0.70
C PRO A 73 16.02 -5.94 0.37
N ALA A 74 15.80 -5.65 -0.91
CA ALA A 74 15.32 -4.35 -1.35
C ALA A 74 13.87 -4.10 -0.93
N LEU A 75 13.02 -5.12 -1.06
CA LEU A 75 11.63 -5.06 -0.59
C LEU A 75 11.55 -4.80 0.92
N CYS A 76 12.31 -5.55 1.72
CA CYS A 76 12.35 -5.37 3.17
C CYS A 76 12.89 -3.99 3.58
N ALA A 77 13.90 -3.47 2.87
CA ALA A 77 14.44 -2.14 3.13
C ALA A 77 13.41 -1.05 2.83
N TYR A 78 12.61 -1.20 1.77
CA TYR A 78 11.59 -0.23 1.42
C TYR A 78 10.42 -0.23 2.39
N ALA A 79 9.94 -1.40 2.82
CA ALA A 79 8.92 -1.51 3.87
C ALA A 79 9.39 -0.88 5.20
N LYS A 80 10.65 -1.07 5.59
CA LYS A 80 11.25 -0.40 6.75
C LYS A 80 11.29 1.13 6.59
N TRP A 81 11.60 1.61 5.38
CA TRP A 81 11.59 3.04 5.09
C TRP A 81 10.18 3.62 5.20
N TRP A 82 9.17 2.93 4.65
CA TRP A 82 7.76 3.29 4.77
C TRP A 82 7.34 3.37 6.24
N ARG A 83 7.60 2.33 7.02
CA ARG A 83 7.29 2.32 8.45
C ARG A 83 7.92 3.50 9.20
N LEU A 84 9.15 3.88 8.86
CA LEU A 84 9.84 4.98 9.51
C LEU A 84 9.30 6.37 9.09
N ASN A 85 8.96 6.54 7.81
CA ASN A 85 8.75 7.86 7.22
C ASN A 85 7.29 8.14 6.83
N ARG A 86 6.40 7.14 6.87
CA ARG A 86 5.00 7.21 6.42
C ARG A 86 4.00 6.76 7.47
N THR A 87 4.41 6.72 8.74
CA THR A 87 3.54 6.39 9.86
C THR A 87 3.27 7.57 10.77
N TRP A 88 2.15 7.48 11.49
CA TRP A 88 1.82 8.30 12.65
C TRP A 88 2.36 7.65 13.93
N PRO A 89 2.43 8.39 15.06
CA PRO A 89 2.85 7.83 16.34
C PRO A 89 2.03 6.63 16.82
N ASP A 90 0.79 6.48 16.35
CA ASP A 90 -0.07 5.34 16.67
C ASP A 90 0.25 4.09 15.82
N GLY A 91 1.10 4.21 14.80
CA GLY A 91 1.50 3.11 13.89
C GLY A 91 0.70 3.05 12.59
N THR A 92 -0.29 3.93 12.40
CA THR A 92 -1.06 3.98 11.15
C THR A 92 -0.37 4.75 10.05
N TYR A 93 -0.69 4.42 8.81
CA TYR A 93 -0.03 4.97 7.63
C TYR A 93 -0.75 6.18 7.04
N TRP A 94 0.04 7.03 6.39
CA TRP A 94 -0.41 8.18 5.64
C TRP A 94 0.29 8.27 4.28
N SER A 95 -0.36 8.98 3.35
CA SER A 95 0.18 9.24 2.02
C SER A 95 -0.29 10.62 1.54
N SER A 96 -0.30 10.86 0.23
CA SER A 96 -0.80 12.07 -0.41
C SER A 96 -1.61 11.71 -1.66
N GLY A 97 -2.28 12.67 -2.29
CA GLY A 97 -3.02 12.41 -3.53
C GLY A 97 -2.11 11.77 -4.59
N TRP A 98 -0.94 12.37 -4.82
CA TRP A 98 0.08 11.81 -5.71
C TRP A 98 0.73 10.54 -5.18
N GLY A 99 0.91 10.43 -3.87
CA GLY A 99 1.47 9.23 -3.25
C GLY A 99 0.58 7.99 -3.41
N THR A 100 -0.73 8.17 -3.53
CA THR A 100 -1.70 7.10 -3.78
C THR A 100 -2.07 6.94 -5.26
N GLY A 101 -1.80 7.96 -6.09
CA GLY A 101 -2.26 8.02 -7.48
C GLY A 101 -3.74 8.39 -7.62
N MET A 102 -4.38 8.85 -6.55
CA MET A 102 -5.79 9.29 -6.51
C MET A 102 -5.89 10.81 -6.40
N ASP A 103 -5.30 11.50 -7.37
CA ASP A 103 -5.01 12.94 -7.39
C ASP A 103 -6.24 13.85 -7.21
N ASN A 104 -7.43 13.39 -7.57
CA ASN A 104 -8.67 14.18 -7.59
C ASN A 104 -9.77 13.63 -6.66
N MET A 105 -9.46 12.67 -5.80
CA MET A 105 -10.44 12.15 -4.84
C MET A 105 -10.78 13.21 -3.79
N PRO A 106 -12.07 13.56 -3.58
CA PRO A 106 -12.46 14.64 -2.67
C PRO A 106 -12.44 14.19 -1.21
N ARG A 107 -11.28 13.74 -0.71
CA ARG A 107 -11.09 13.19 0.64
C ARG A 107 -10.35 14.14 1.59
N VAL A 108 -9.57 15.08 1.06
CA VAL A 108 -8.72 16.00 1.82
C VAL A 108 -9.50 17.29 2.13
N LYS A 109 -9.37 17.81 3.36
CA LYS A 109 -10.06 19.05 3.77
C LYS A 109 -9.56 20.28 2.96
N PRO A 110 -10.42 21.29 2.69
CA PRO A 110 -10.10 22.41 1.78
C PRO A 110 -8.89 23.26 2.17
N GLU A 111 -8.50 23.28 3.44
CA GLU A 111 -7.32 24.00 3.94
C GLU A 111 -5.98 23.34 3.55
N TYR A 112 -6.01 22.09 3.08
CA TYR A 112 -4.83 21.36 2.63
C TYR A 112 -4.82 21.19 1.11
N ASN A 113 -3.63 21.09 0.53
CA ASN A 113 -3.50 20.77 -0.88
C ASN A 113 -3.78 19.25 -1.11
N PRO A 114 -4.77 18.87 -1.94
CA PRO A 114 -5.16 17.47 -2.12
C PRO A 114 -4.09 16.61 -2.79
N ILE A 115 -3.16 17.23 -3.52
CA ILE A 115 -2.09 16.54 -4.24
C ILE A 115 -0.88 16.32 -3.32
N PHE A 116 -0.44 17.39 -2.64
CA PHE A 116 0.86 17.43 -1.96
C PHE A 116 0.79 17.25 -0.44
N SER A 117 -0.39 17.28 0.17
CA SER A 117 -0.55 17.16 1.62
C SER A 117 -1.13 15.81 2.01
N HIS A 118 -0.68 15.29 3.16
CA HIS A 118 -1.31 14.16 3.83
C HIS A 118 -2.50 14.60 4.72
N GLY A 119 -2.74 15.91 4.89
CA GLY A 119 -3.88 16.48 5.65
C GLY A 119 -3.95 16.08 7.13
N HIS A 120 -2.84 15.59 7.69
CA HIS A 120 -2.78 14.85 8.97
C HIS A 120 -3.83 13.73 9.08
N MET A 121 -4.20 13.12 7.96
CA MET A 121 -5.19 12.05 7.89
C MET A 121 -4.53 10.69 8.10
N VAL A 122 -5.31 9.73 8.60
CA VAL A 122 -5.04 8.30 8.41
C VAL A 122 -5.65 7.91 7.07
N TRP A 123 -4.82 7.40 6.16
CA TRP A 123 -5.22 7.09 4.79
C TRP A 123 -5.61 5.61 4.70
N LEU A 124 -6.90 5.34 4.57
CA LEU A 124 -7.49 4.01 4.57
C LEU A 124 -6.81 3.07 3.58
N ASP A 125 -6.73 3.47 2.31
CA ASP A 125 -6.14 2.67 1.24
C ASP A 125 -4.67 2.38 1.51
N THR A 126 -3.92 3.35 2.05
CA THR A 126 -2.52 3.16 2.40
C THR A 126 -2.35 2.12 3.52
N ASN A 127 -3.22 2.13 4.53
CA ASN A 127 -3.19 1.13 5.61
C ASN A 127 -3.58 -0.27 5.10
N LEU A 128 -4.60 -0.36 4.24
CA LEU A 128 -5.00 -1.62 3.62
C LEU A 128 -3.90 -2.17 2.68
N GLN A 129 -3.27 -1.31 1.89
CA GLN A 129 -2.14 -1.68 1.05
C GLN A 129 -0.96 -2.14 1.88
N GLN A 130 -0.65 -1.48 3.01
CA GLN A 130 0.41 -1.94 3.90
C GLN A 130 0.12 -3.35 4.44
N MET A 131 -1.12 -3.66 4.84
CA MET A 131 -1.48 -5.02 5.25
C MET A 131 -1.24 -6.06 4.13
N LEU A 132 -1.57 -5.72 2.87
CA LEU A 132 -1.30 -6.56 1.71
C LEU A 132 0.20 -6.75 1.47
N VAL A 133 0.99 -5.70 1.68
CA VAL A 133 2.44 -5.69 1.54
C VAL A 133 3.11 -6.56 2.58
N ASP A 134 2.71 -6.41 3.83
CA ASP A 134 3.21 -7.18 4.96
C ASP A 134 2.93 -8.67 4.76
N GLU A 135 1.70 -9.01 4.37
CA GLU A 135 1.30 -10.37 4.04
C GLU A 135 2.15 -10.92 2.89
N SER A 136 2.35 -10.12 1.85
CA SER A 136 3.13 -10.52 0.67
C SER A 136 4.59 -10.78 1.03
N LEU A 137 5.20 -9.90 1.85
CA LEU A 137 6.56 -10.06 2.36
C LEU A 137 6.70 -11.29 3.24
N LEU A 138 5.78 -11.52 4.17
CA LEU A 138 5.78 -12.71 5.03
C LEU A 138 5.72 -13.98 4.17
N GLN A 139 4.83 -14.03 3.18
CA GLN A 139 4.74 -15.17 2.26
C GLN A 139 6.02 -15.37 1.45
N ILE A 140 6.60 -14.31 0.89
CA ILE A 140 7.91 -14.39 0.23
C ILE A 140 8.94 -14.95 1.21
N GLY A 141 9.00 -14.41 2.43
CA GLY A 141 9.88 -14.85 3.50
C GLY A 141 9.71 -16.34 3.84
N PHE A 142 8.49 -16.86 3.83
CA PHE A 142 8.24 -18.29 4.00
C PHE A 142 8.77 -19.10 2.81
N TYR A 143 8.51 -18.68 1.57
CA TYR A 143 8.98 -19.38 0.37
C TYR A 143 10.51 -19.47 0.27
N ILE A 144 11.21 -18.43 0.72
CA ILE A 144 12.68 -18.34 0.63
C ILE A 144 13.39 -18.63 1.96
N GLU A 145 12.66 -19.08 2.98
CA GLU A 145 13.15 -19.42 4.32
C GLU A 145 13.84 -18.26 5.08
N ARG A 146 13.32 -17.04 4.94
CA ARG A 146 13.82 -15.80 5.57
C ARG A 146 12.78 -15.01 6.37
N TRP A 147 11.63 -15.63 6.69
CA TRP A 147 10.51 -14.97 7.37
C TRP A 147 10.90 -14.39 8.75
N GLN A 148 11.88 -14.99 9.45
CA GLN A 148 12.34 -14.49 10.75
C GLN A 148 12.94 -13.08 10.69
N GLU A 149 13.46 -12.65 9.52
CA GLU A 149 13.99 -11.28 9.34
C GLU A 149 12.90 -10.19 9.41
N ILE A 150 11.64 -10.61 9.27
CA ILE A 150 10.47 -9.75 9.10
C ILE A 150 9.29 -10.19 9.97
N GLU A 151 9.52 -10.99 11.01
CA GLU A 151 8.44 -11.49 11.90
C GLU A 151 7.61 -10.35 12.53
N TRP A 152 8.21 -9.18 12.70
CA TRP A 152 7.55 -7.98 13.21
C TRP A 152 6.38 -7.50 12.35
N LEU A 153 6.33 -7.88 11.06
CA LEU A 153 5.21 -7.57 10.17
C LEU A 153 3.91 -8.22 10.64
N GLU A 154 3.96 -9.36 11.32
CA GLU A 154 2.74 -9.99 11.85
C GLU A 154 2.06 -9.12 12.89
N ASP A 155 2.84 -8.46 13.75
CA ASP A 155 2.32 -7.58 14.78
C ASP A 155 1.84 -6.24 14.19
N GLU A 156 2.51 -5.77 13.14
CA GLU A 156 2.03 -4.61 12.36
C GLU A 156 0.67 -4.89 11.72
N MET A 157 0.52 -6.02 11.02
CA MET A 157 -0.78 -6.44 10.44
C MET A 157 -1.88 -6.56 11.49
N LYS A 158 -1.60 -7.19 12.65
CA LYS A 158 -2.57 -7.29 13.76
C LYS A 158 -2.99 -5.91 14.26
N HIS A 159 -2.04 -4.98 14.36
CA HIS A 159 -2.32 -3.61 14.76
C HIS A 159 -3.19 -2.88 13.73
N LEU A 160 -2.80 -2.91 12.45
CA LEU A 160 -3.52 -2.25 11.36
C LEU A 160 -4.94 -2.81 11.20
N LYS A 161 -5.09 -4.13 11.22
CA LYS A 161 -6.41 -4.80 11.19
C LYS A 161 -7.32 -4.31 12.31
N ARG A 162 -6.80 -4.24 13.54
CA ARG A 162 -7.56 -3.72 14.69
C ARG A 162 -7.95 -2.25 14.45
N TYR A 163 -7.00 -1.41 14.05
CA TYR A 163 -7.25 0.01 13.82
C TYR A 163 -8.33 0.24 12.74
N VAL A 164 -8.22 -0.45 11.60
CA VAL A 164 -9.21 -0.37 10.51
C VAL A 164 -10.61 -0.67 11.04
N ASN A 165 -10.78 -1.74 11.82
CA ASN A 165 -12.08 -2.15 12.34
C ASN A 165 -12.65 -1.24 13.44
N GLU A 166 -11.78 -0.64 14.26
CA GLU A 166 -12.17 0.21 15.38
C GLU A 166 -12.38 1.67 14.98
N HIS A 167 -11.68 2.15 13.96
CA HIS A 167 -11.57 3.58 13.67
C HIS A 167 -11.88 3.99 12.25
N LEU A 168 -11.84 3.08 11.27
CA LEU A 168 -12.10 3.40 9.86
C LEU A 168 -13.42 2.82 9.35
N TRP A 169 -14.01 1.86 10.06
CA TRP A 169 -15.32 1.31 9.77
C TRP A 169 -16.44 2.17 10.34
N ASP A 170 -17.38 2.59 9.48
CA ASP A 170 -18.62 3.22 9.91
C ASP A 170 -19.77 2.22 9.92
N GLU A 171 -20.22 1.90 11.13
CA GLU A 171 -21.32 0.97 11.36
C GLU A 171 -22.65 1.46 10.78
N GLN A 172 -22.86 2.78 10.64
CA GLN A 172 -24.10 3.33 10.10
C GLN A 172 -24.16 3.20 8.58
N THR A 173 -23.07 3.57 7.90
CA THR A 173 -23.02 3.50 6.43
C THR A 173 -22.65 2.11 5.92
N GLY A 174 -22.05 1.24 6.74
CA GLY A 174 -21.55 -0.07 6.30
C GLY A 174 -20.34 0.03 5.39
N PHE A 175 -19.52 1.07 5.58
CA PHE A 175 -18.44 1.42 4.66
C PHE A 175 -17.16 1.79 5.42
N LEU A 176 -16.01 1.66 4.74
CA LEU A 176 -14.70 2.06 5.25
C LEU A 176 -14.33 3.46 4.78
N HIS A 177 -13.86 4.30 5.68
CA HIS A 177 -13.52 5.70 5.41
C HIS A 177 -12.10 6.04 5.86
N ASP A 178 -11.57 7.12 5.28
CA ASP A 178 -10.42 7.79 5.89
C ASP A 178 -10.78 8.42 7.24
N ARG A 179 -9.75 8.74 8.02
CA ARG A 179 -9.93 9.44 9.28
C ARG A 179 -9.12 10.73 9.28
N TYR A 180 -9.78 11.84 9.57
CA TYR A 180 -9.14 13.14 9.72
C TYR A 180 -8.32 13.22 11.00
N GLY A 181 -7.40 14.19 11.06
CA GLY A 181 -6.55 14.40 12.25
C GLY A 181 -7.30 14.79 13.54
N ASP A 182 -8.55 15.24 13.43
CA ASP A 182 -9.45 15.48 14.57
C ASP A 182 -10.18 14.21 15.05
N GLY A 183 -9.96 13.08 14.37
CA GLY A 183 -10.53 11.77 14.66
C GLY A 183 -11.89 11.49 14.02
N SER A 184 -12.50 12.45 13.30
CA SER A 184 -13.73 12.24 12.54
C SER A 184 -13.47 11.47 11.24
N LEU A 185 -14.48 10.74 10.76
CA LEU A 185 -14.40 10.04 9.48
C LEU A 185 -14.59 10.99 8.30
N CYS A 186 -13.84 10.77 7.23
CA CYS A 186 -14.08 11.41 5.94
C CYS A 186 -15.40 10.90 5.36
N PRO A 187 -16.33 11.77 4.92
CA PRO A 187 -17.62 11.32 4.38
C PRO A 187 -17.51 10.72 2.97
N THR A 188 -16.36 10.86 2.32
CA THR A 188 -16.18 10.46 0.93
C THR A 188 -15.98 8.95 0.82
N LYS A 189 -17.00 8.26 0.29
CA LYS A 189 -16.85 6.89 -0.18
C LYS A 189 -15.98 6.87 -1.43
N GLY A 190 -14.97 6.01 -1.46
CA GLY A 190 -14.07 5.92 -2.60
C GLY A 190 -13.55 4.52 -2.84
N ILE A 191 -13.05 4.31 -4.05
CA ILE A 191 -12.58 3.00 -4.52
C ILE A 191 -11.44 2.42 -3.65
N GLY A 192 -10.70 3.27 -2.94
CA GLY A 192 -9.65 2.87 -2.01
C GLY A 192 -10.12 1.93 -0.89
N ALA A 193 -11.39 1.99 -0.49
CA ALA A 193 -11.95 1.06 0.50
C ALA A 193 -11.91 -0.41 0.05
N TYR A 194 -11.96 -0.66 -1.26
CA TYR A 194 -12.01 -2.00 -1.82
C TYR A 194 -10.65 -2.70 -1.88
N TRP A 195 -9.57 -2.04 -1.47
CA TRP A 195 -8.34 -2.76 -1.09
C TRP A 195 -8.59 -3.77 0.03
N ALA A 196 -9.66 -3.61 0.82
CA ALA A 196 -10.09 -4.61 1.82
C ALA A 196 -10.43 -5.98 1.20
N LEU A 197 -10.75 -6.06 -0.09
CA LEU A 197 -10.97 -7.34 -0.79
C LEU A 197 -9.68 -8.13 -1.01
N GLN A 198 -8.52 -7.48 -0.89
CA GLN A 198 -7.20 -8.10 -1.02
C GLN A 198 -6.57 -8.43 0.34
N THR A 199 -7.26 -8.16 1.44
CA THR A 199 -6.75 -8.38 2.80
C THR A 199 -7.75 -9.14 3.64
N ASP A 200 -7.33 -9.58 4.83
CA ASP A 200 -8.22 -10.18 5.82
C ASP A 200 -8.77 -9.13 6.81
N ALA A 201 -8.78 -7.85 6.43
CA ALA A 201 -9.10 -6.74 7.33
C ALA A 201 -10.52 -6.84 7.89
N LEU A 202 -11.51 -7.20 7.07
CA LEU A 202 -12.91 -7.30 7.49
C LEU A 202 -13.35 -8.75 7.70
N ASP A 203 -14.29 -8.96 8.61
CA ASP A 203 -15.03 -10.22 8.68
C ASP A 203 -16.05 -10.33 7.53
N GLY A 204 -16.66 -11.51 7.38
CA GLY A 204 -17.59 -11.78 6.29
C GLY A 204 -18.81 -10.86 6.27
N GLU A 205 -19.35 -10.51 7.43
CA GLU A 205 -20.55 -9.65 7.51
C GLU A 205 -20.23 -8.21 7.07
N ARG A 206 -19.13 -7.64 7.56
CA ARG A 206 -18.68 -6.31 7.16
C ARG A 206 -18.25 -6.28 5.70
N LEU A 207 -17.59 -7.33 5.22
CA LEU A 207 -17.18 -7.43 3.82
C LEU A 207 -18.40 -7.48 2.89
N ASP A 208 -19.42 -8.26 3.21
CA ASP A 208 -20.67 -8.34 2.44
C ASP A 208 -21.37 -6.97 2.35
N ARG A 209 -21.39 -6.22 3.46
CA ARG A 209 -21.93 -4.86 3.50
C ARG A 209 -21.13 -3.90 2.63
N LEU A 210 -19.80 -3.94 2.72
CA LEU A 210 -18.92 -3.11 1.88
C LEU A 210 -19.13 -3.40 0.38
N VAL A 211 -19.24 -4.68 0.00
CA VAL A 211 -19.45 -5.12 -1.38
C VAL A 211 -20.83 -4.73 -1.91
N ALA A 212 -21.86 -4.69 -1.07
CA ALA A 212 -23.21 -4.29 -1.47
C ALA A 212 -23.25 -2.89 -2.10
N HIS A 213 -22.38 -1.98 -1.67
CA HIS A 213 -22.26 -0.64 -2.25
C HIS A 213 -21.87 -0.64 -3.74
N LEU A 214 -21.13 -1.64 -4.23
CA LEU A 214 -20.76 -1.74 -5.66
C LEU A 214 -21.96 -2.03 -6.56
N SER A 215 -23.10 -2.45 -5.99
CA SER A 215 -24.34 -2.67 -6.73
C SER A 215 -25.28 -1.46 -6.69
N ASP A 216 -24.96 -0.43 -5.89
CA ASP A 216 -25.75 0.80 -5.81
C ASP A 216 -25.27 1.82 -6.84
N THR A 217 -26.02 1.93 -7.95
CA THR A 217 -25.73 2.86 -9.06
C THR A 217 -25.80 4.35 -8.69
N THR A 218 -26.24 4.68 -7.46
CA THR A 218 -26.23 6.06 -6.96
C THR A 218 -24.96 6.40 -6.20
N GLU A 219 -24.14 5.40 -5.86
CA GLU A 219 -22.86 5.57 -5.16
C GLU A 219 -21.65 5.23 -6.03
N PHE A 220 -21.70 4.12 -6.78
CA PHE A 220 -20.61 3.59 -7.61
C PHE A 220 -21.03 3.30 -9.05
#